data_AF-A0A661T6M7-F1
#
_entry.id   AF-A0A661T6M7-F1
#
_cell.length_a   1.000
_cell.length_b   1.000
_cell.length_c   1.000
_cell.angle_alpha   90.00
_cell.angle_beta   90.00
_cell.angle_gamma   90.00
#
_symmetry.space_group_name_H-M   'P 1'
#
loop_
_entity.id
_entity.type
_entity.pdbx_description
1 polymer ?
#
loop_
_entity_poly.entity_id
_entity_poly.type
_entity_poly.pdbx_seq_one_letter_code
_entity_poly.pdbx_strand_id
1 'polypeptide(L)'
;RQVVRDSPGDLPAIYGLGKTSGEVGNLEDAHFYLGIYYSRRGDIKNALFHLQKALELAKEDKRKDRINSIISELESRRKKQH
;
A
#
# COMPACT_ATOMS: atom_id res chain seq x y z
N ARG A 1 -26.47 -12.82 -7.49
CA ARG A 1 -25.41 -13.50 -8.28
C ARG A 1 -24.24 -12.53 -8.37
N GLN A 2 -23.12 -12.91 -7.78
CA GLN A 2 -21.91 -12.12 -7.56
C GLN A 2 -21.32 -11.62 -8.89
N VAL A 3 -21.19 -10.31 -9.03
CA VAL A 3 -20.25 -9.69 -9.99
C VAL A 3 -19.50 -8.60 -9.23
N VAL A 4 -18.69 -9.02 -8.26
CA VAL A 4 -17.63 -8.18 -7.70
C VAL A 4 -16.34 -8.73 -8.29
N ARG A 5 -16.15 -8.49 -9.58
CA ARG A 5 -14.89 -8.76 -10.27
C ARG A 5 -14.36 -7.43 -10.76
N ASP A 6 -13.16 -7.11 -10.28
CA ASP A 6 -12.18 -6.27 -10.96
C ASP A 6 -12.45 -4.77 -11.05
N SER A 7 -12.68 -4.12 -9.91
CA SER A 7 -12.29 -2.72 -9.76
C SER A 7 -11.09 -2.60 -8.81
N PRO A 8 -9.87 -2.37 -9.33
CA PRO A 8 -8.64 -2.08 -8.55
C PRO A 8 -8.69 -0.82 -7.66
N GLY A 9 -9.90 -0.29 -7.42
CA GLY A 9 -10.18 0.89 -6.61
C GLY A 9 -11.06 0.63 -5.39
N ASP A 10 -11.52 -0.60 -5.15
CA ASP A 10 -12.38 -0.89 -4.00
C ASP A 10 -11.55 -1.00 -2.71
N LEU A 11 -11.71 -0.02 -1.81
CA LEU A 11 -10.96 0.08 -0.55
C LEU A 11 -11.04 -1.19 0.33
N PRO A 12 -12.22 -1.84 0.50
CA PRO A 12 -12.34 -3.11 1.21
C PRO A 12 -11.53 -4.23 0.57
N ALA A 13 -11.45 -4.31 -0.77
CA ALA A 13 -10.65 -5.32 -1.45
C ALA A 13 -9.15 -5.11 -1.18
N ILE A 14 -8.66 -3.87 -1.26
CA ILE A 14 -7.25 -3.55 -0.98
C ILE A 14 -6.90 -3.85 0.49
N TYR A 15 -7.79 -3.49 1.42
CA TYR A 15 -7.62 -3.82 2.83
C TYR A 15 -7.62 -5.34 3.07
N GLY A 16 -8.55 -6.05 2.42
CA GLY A 16 -8.64 -7.51 2.46
C GLY A 16 -7.34 -8.17 2.03
N LEU A 17 -6.75 -7.74 0.91
CA LEU A 17 -5.45 -8.22 0.44
C LEU A 17 -4.35 -8.01 1.48
N GLY A 18 -4.29 -6.81 2.10
CA GLY A 18 -3.32 -6.54 3.16
C GLY A 18 -3.47 -7.47 4.35
N LYS A 19 -4.72 -7.71 4.79
CA LYS A 19 -5.02 -8.61 5.91
C LYS A 19 -4.66 -10.07 5.59
N THR A 20 -5.14 -10.60 4.46
CA THR A 20 -4.90 -11.99 4.09
C THR A 20 -3.43 -12.28 3.81
N SER A 21 -2.70 -11.32 3.21
CA SER A 21 -1.26 -11.45 3.03
C SER A 21 -0.51 -11.56 4.36
N GLY A 22 -0.93 -10.81 5.37
CA GLY A 22 -0.39 -10.92 6.73
C GLY A 22 -0.69 -12.28 7.37
N GLU A 23 -1.92 -12.78 7.22
CA GLU A 23 -2.34 -14.08 7.74
C GLU A 23 -1.54 -15.25 7.14
N VAL A 24 -1.17 -15.18 5.86
CA VAL A 24 -0.33 -16.21 5.21
C VAL A 24 1.17 -15.95 5.36
N GLY A 25 1.58 -14.96 6.16
CA GLY A 25 2.99 -14.66 6.45
C GLY A 25 3.73 -13.86 5.38
N ASN A 26 3.03 -13.38 4.34
CA ASN A 26 3.61 -12.49 3.34
C ASN A 26 3.54 -11.03 3.82
N LEU A 27 4.44 -10.70 4.74
CA LEU A 27 4.49 -9.38 5.39
C LEU A 27 4.80 -8.25 4.41
N GLU A 28 5.59 -8.52 3.36
CA GLU A 28 5.90 -7.53 2.32
C GLU A 28 4.62 -7.06 1.61
N ASP A 29 3.79 -7.99 1.12
CA ASP A 29 2.52 -7.67 0.48
C ASP A 29 1.52 -7.09 1.49
N ALA A 30 1.49 -7.60 2.73
CA ALA A 30 0.61 -7.10 3.78
C ALA A 30 0.81 -5.59 4.00
N HIS A 31 2.07 -5.20 4.23
CA HIS A 31 2.44 -3.80 4.39
C HIS A 31 2.23 -3.01 3.11
N PHE A 32 2.52 -3.58 1.93
CA PHE A 32 2.32 -2.88 0.67
C PHE A 32 0.84 -2.48 0.48
N TYR A 33 -0.09 -3.43 0.59
CA TYR A 33 -1.51 -3.18 0.37
C TYR A 33 -2.13 -2.28 1.43
N LEU A 34 -1.73 -2.40 2.71
CA LEU A 34 -2.15 -1.46 3.75
C LEU A 34 -1.67 -0.04 3.45
N GLY A 35 -0.45 0.13 2.94
CA GLY A 35 0.07 1.42 2.51
C GLY A 35 -0.76 2.06 1.40
N ILE A 36 -1.19 1.27 0.41
CA ILE A 36 -2.10 1.73 -0.66
C ILE A 36 -3.49 2.09 -0.10
N TYR A 37 -4.02 1.29 0.81
CA TYR A 37 -5.31 1.54 1.46
C TYR A 37 -5.32 2.90 2.18
N TYR A 38 -4.33 3.15 3.04
CA TYR A 38 -4.22 4.41 3.78
C TYR A 38 -3.95 5.61 2.85
N SER A 39 -3.15 5.42 1.81
CA SER A 39 -2.90 6.45 0.78
C SER A 39 -4.21 6.91 0.14
N ARG A 40 -5.05 5.97 -0.29
CA ARG A 40 -6.36 6.26 -0.90
C ARG A 40 -7.36 6.87 0.10
N ARG A 41 -7.20 6.58 1.38
CA ARG A 41 -7.98 7.18 2.48
C ARG A 41 -7.57 8.61 2.83
N GLY A 42 -6.47 9.10 2.25
CA GLY A 42 -5.88 10.41 2.57
C GLY A 42 -5.00 10.41 3.83
N ASP A 43 -4.85 9.25 4.47
CA ASP A 43 -4.01 9.10 5.66
C ASP A 43 -2.56 8.89 5.24
N ILE A 44 -1.90 9.98 4.86
CA ILE A 44 -0.54 9.96 4.32
C ILE A 44 0.46 9.44 5.37
N LYS A 45 0.23 9.68 6.67
CA LYS A 45 1.14 9.23 7.74
C LYS A 45 1.16 7.70 7.81
N ASN A 46 -0.02 7.07 7.91
CA ASN A 46 -0.09 5.61 7.95
C ASN A 46 0.32 4.97 6.62
N ALA A 47 0.01 5.62 5.49
CA ALA A 47 0.46 5.16 4.17
C ALA A 47 1.98 5.04 4.09
N LEU A 48 2.71 6.09 4.50
CA LEU A 48 4.17 6.10 4.48
C LEU A 48 4.77 5.04 5.41
N PHE A 49 4.23 4.90 6.64
CA PHE A 49 4.68 3.87 7.58
C PHE A 49 4.62 2.47 6.97
N HIS A 50 3.47 2.10 6.39
CA HIS A 50 3.28 0.79 5.80
C HIS A 50 4.14 0.58 4.54
N LEU A 51 4.26 1.59 3.68
CA LEU A 51 5.10 1.49 2.48
C LEU A 51 6.59 1.37 2.82
N GLN A 52 7.08 2.05 3.86
CA GLN A 52 8.45 1.91 4.33
C GLN A 52 8.74 0.49 4.83
N LYS A 53 7.81 -0.12 5.57
CA LYS A 53 7.93 -1.53 5.98
C LYS A 53 7.90 -2.50 4.81
N ALA A 54 7.07 -2.24 3.80
CA ALA A 54 7.10 -3.03 2.57
C ALA A 54 8.46 -2.91 1.85
N LEU A 55 9.04 -1.71 1.82
CA LEU A 55 10.34 -1.46 1.20
C LEU A 55 11.49 -2.20 1.92
N GLU A 56 11.48 -2.21 3.26
CA GLU A 56 12.46 -2.95 4.08
C GLU A 56 12.45 -4.46 3.77
N LEU A 57 11.27 -5.01 3.45
CA LEU A 57 11.07 -6.44 3.19
C LEU A 57 11.27 -6.83 1.72
N ALA A 58 11.17 -5.87 0.80
CA ALA A 58 11.25 -6.12 -0.63
C ALA A 58 12.63 -6.61 -1.05
N LYS A 59 12.66 -7.73 -1.78
CA LYS A 59 13.89 -8.32 -2.32
C LYS A 59 14.22 -7.80 -3.72
N GLU A 60 13.21 -7.73 -4.57
CA GLU A 60 13.34 -7.37 -5.98
C GLU A 60 13.48 -5.86 -6.19
N ASP A 61 14.48 -5.44 -6.97
CA ASP A 61 14.74 -4.01 -7.22
C ASP A 61 13.56 -3.31 -7.91
N LYS A 62 12.95 -3.95 -8.91
CA LYS A 62 11.74 -3.45 -9.57
C LYS A 62 10.61 -3.15 -8.56
N ARG A 63 10.53 -3.95 -7.49
CA ARG A 63 9.51 -3.78 -6.46
C ARG A 63 9.86 -2.63 -5.53
N LYS A 64 11.13 -2.50 -5.12
CA LYS A 64 11.63 -1.35 -4.37
C LYS A 64 11.41 -0.04 -5.13
N ASP A 65 11.72 0.00 -6.42
CA ASP A 65 11.52 1.17 -7.28
C ASP A 65 10.06 1.61 -7.31
N ARG A 66 9.15 0.65 -7.43
CA ARG A 66 7.72 0.92 -7.38
C ARG A 66 7.29 1.49 -6.04
N ILE A 67 7.75 0.92 -4.93
CA ILE A 67 7.41 1.40 -3.58
C ILE A 67 7.98 2.82 -3.36
N ASN A 68 9.23 3.06 -3.74
CA ASN A 68 9.90 4.36 -3.66
C ASN A 68 9.18 5.44 -4.46
N SER A 69 8.66 5.10 -5.65
CA SER A 69 7.88 6.02 -6.48
C SER A 69 6.62 6.50 -5.75
N ILE A 70 5.91 5.58 -5.08
CA ILE A 70 4.69 5.89 -4.33
C ILE A 70 5.01 6.73 -3.08
N ILE A 71 6.07 6.37 -2.35
CA ILE A 71 6.55 7.15 -1.19
C ILE A 71 6.86 8.59 -1.61
N SER A 72 7.63 8.78 -2.69
CA SER A 72 8.02 10.11 -3.18
C SER A 72 6.80 10.97 -3.55
N GLU A 73 5.78 10.36 -4.17
CA GLU A 73 4.53 11.03 -4.49
C GLU A 73 3.78 11.46 -3.21
N LEU A 74 3.69 10.57 -2.23
CA LEU A 74 3.02 10.85 -0.96
C LEU A 74 3.72 11.94 -0.15
N GLU A 75 5.05 11.96 -0.11
CA GLU A 75 5.80 13.02 0.54
C GLU A 75 5.59 14.37 -0.13
N SER A 76 5.52 14.39 -1.46
CA SER A 76 5.19 15.60 -2.23
C SER A 76 3.77 16.11 -1.91
N ARG A 77 2.79 15.20 -1.79
CA ARG A 77 1.42 15.54 -1.38
C ARG A 77 1.38 16.09 0.05
N ARG A 78 2.12 15.48 0.97
CA ARG A 78 2.22 15.92 2.38
C ARG A 78 2.74 17.36 2.50
N LYS A 79 3.79 17.70 1.74
CA LYS A 79 4.38 19.05 1.74
C LYS A 79 3.43 20.13 1.22
N LYS A 80 2.52 19.80 0.30
CA LYS A 80 1.53 20.75 -0.26
C LYS A 80 0.33 21.02 0.66
N GLN A 81 0.17 20.24 1.73
CA GLN A 81 -0.91 20.38 2.71
C GLN A 81 -0.50 21.23 3.91
N HIS A 82 0.70 21.80 3.90
CA HIS A 82 1.23 22.72 4.91
C HIS A 82 1.59 24.03 4.20
#